data_AF-A0A9D4XKP0-F1
#
_entry.id   AF-A0A9D4XKP0-F1
#
_cell.length_a   1.000
_cell.length_b   1.000
_cell.length_c   1.000
_cell.angle_alpha   90.00
_cell.angle_beta   90.00
_cell.angle_gamma   90.00
#
_symmetry.space_group_name_H-M   'P 1'
#
loop_
_entity.id
_entity.type
_entity.pdbx_description
1 polymer ?
#
loop_
_entity_poly.entity_id
_entity_poly.type
_entity_poly.pdbx_seq_one_letter_code
_entity_poly.pdbx_strand_id
1 'polypeptide(L)'
;MADCKMSESIYTKEDKEGHLAVHSGKLAIVSALLNTQESQIRITKNLRVCGDCHIAAKLISKIVECEIVVRDTNRFHHFKDGVFSCGDYGPDRSQQTSTSVTVTIAAPASPYRSILAQVEALTKTWEYTSVDRFLHYLPLHHVHGIFNSLFAPLYVGSTVEFLPKFSVSGIWKRRRESYPTEGYEADEAITVFTGVPIMYTRLIRGYHAMDPELRATPASSARNLRLMM
;
A
#
# COMPACT_ATOMS: atom_id res chain seq x y z
N MET A 1 36.96 -19.84 -7.67
CA MET A 1 36.22 -18.71 -8.27
C MET A 1 35.55 -19.24 -9.52
N ALA A 2 34.25 -19.52 -9.45
CA ALA A 2 33.47 -19.96 -10.59
C ALA A 2 32.11 -19.25 -10.54
N ASP A 3 31.84 -18.52 -11.61
CA ASP A 3 30.62 -17.76 -11.86
C ASP A 3 29.37 -18.65 -11.75
N CYS A 4 28.50 -18.31 -10.80
CA CYS A 4 27.16 -18.89 -10.71
C CYS A 4 26.28 -18.23 -11.78
N LYS A 5 26.15 -18.89 -12.94
CA LYS A 5 25.13 -18.55 -13.94
C LYS A 5 23.76 -18.93 -13.41
N MET A 6 23.10 -17.93 -12.84
CA MET A 6 21.68 -17.90 -12.46
C MET A 6 20.81 -18.34 -13.65
N SER A 7 20.12 -19.47 -13.54
CA SER A 7 19.28 -20.02 -14.60
C SER A 7 18.05 -19.14 -14.83
N GLU A 8 17.97 -18.57 -16.03
CA GLU A 8 17.13 -17.44 -16.43
C GLU A 8 15.65 -17.78 -16.74
N SER A 9 15.10 -18.91 -16.27
CA SER A 9 13.83 -19.45 -16.80
C SER A 9 12.56 -19.20 -15.98
N ILE A 10 12.60 -18.49 -14.85
CA ILE A 10 11.38 -18.20 -14.04
C ILE A 10 11.13 -16.70 -13.81
N TYR A 11 12.02 -15.82 -14.26
CA TYR A 11 11.76 -14.38 -14.27
C TYR A 11 10.79 -14.02 -15.40
N THR A 12 9.49 -13.92 -15.10
CA THR A 12 8.58 -13.19 -15.99
C THR A 12 9.13 -11.77 -16.16
N LYS A 13 9.21 -11.29 -17.40
CA LYS A 13 9.73 -9.95 -17.78
C LYS A 13 9.14 -8.79 -16.95
N GLU A 14 8.05 -9.01 -16.21
CA GLU A 14 7.43 -8.08 -15.27
C GLU A 14 8.31 -7.72 -14.06
N ASP A 15 9.26 -8.56 -13.63
CA ASP A 15 10.03 -8.36 -12.40
C ASP A 15 11.27 -7.44 -12.56
N LYS A 16 11.61 -7.00 -13.79
CA LYS A 16 12.79 -6.15 -14.05
C LYS A 16 12.56 -4.64 -13.92
N GLU A 17 11.37 -4.19 -13.54
CA GLU A 17 11.06 -2.76 -13.36
C GLU A 17 10.31 -2.52 -12.05
N GLY A 18 10.92 -1.79 -11.10
CA GLY A 18 10.15 -1.16 -10.03
C GLY A 18 10.87 -1.04 -8.69
N HIS A 19 11.93 -0.23 -8.62
CA HIS A 19 12.34 0.35 -7.34
C HIS A 19 11.64 1.69 -7.15
N LEU A 20 10.77 1.78 -6.14
CA LEU A 20 10.42 2.97 -5.35
C LEU A 20 9.81 4.19 -6.07
N ALA A 21 8.47 4.26 -6.07
CA ALA A 21 7.74 5.53 -6.14
C ALA A 21 6.77 5.61 -4.96
N VAL A 22 7.15 6.30 -3.89
CA VAL A 22 6.29 6.50 -2.71
C VAL A 22 5.08 7.34 -3.13
N HIS A 23 3.90 6.74 -3.00
CA HIS A 23 2.62 7.37 -3.29
C HIS A 23 2.17 8.31 -2.16
N SER A 24 2.99 9.31 -1.85
CA SER A 24 2.81 10.25 -0.72
C SER A 24 1.44 10.97 -0.70
N GLY A 25 0.70 10.96 -1.82
CA GLY A 25 -0.65 11.53 -1.89
C GLY A 25 -1.69 10.64 -1.21
N LYS A 26 -1.54 9.31 -1.32
CA LYS A 26 -2.46 8.34 -0.68
C LYS A 26 -2.41 8.49 0.84
N LEU A 27 -1.20 8.49 1.41
CA LEU A 27 -0.97 8.67 2.85
C LEU A 27 -1.46 10.02 3.36
N ALA A 28 -1.25 11.10 2.60
CA ALA A 28 -1.75 12.42 2.96
C ALA A 28 -3.28 12.49 3.03
N ILE A 29 -3.99 11.84 2.10
CA ILE A 29 -5.45 11.73 2.15
C ILE A 29 -5.87 10.96 3.40
N VAL A 30 -5.28 9.79 3.67
CA VAL A 30 -5.67 8.97 4.83
C VAL A 30 -5.38 9.70 6.14
N SER A 31 -4.22 10.33 6.27
CA SER A 31 -3.86 11.10 7.45
C SER A 31 -4.83 12.27 7.66
N ALA A 32 -5.22 12.97 6.59
CA ALA A 32 -6.25 14.01 6.69
C ALA A 32 -7.56 13.41 7.23
N LEU A 33 -8.04 12.33 6.63
CA LEU A 33 -9.30 11.66 7.00
C LEU A 33 -9.33 11.16 8.45
N LEU A 34 -8.23 10.59 8.94
CA LEU A 34 -8.17 10.04 10.29
C LEU A 34 -8.10 11.13 11.37
N ASN A 35 -7.56 12.31 11.04
CA ASN A 35 -7.28 13.36 12.01
C ASN A 35 -8.23 14.57 11.91
N THR A 36 -9.26 14.51 11.07
CA THR A 36 -10.11 15.68 10.78
C THR A 36 -11.57 15.32 10.54
N GLN A 37 -12.48 16.29 10.75
CA GLN A 37 -13.94 16.14 10.51
C GLN A 37 -14.45 17.10 9.42
N GLU A 38 -13.55 17.51 8.54
CA GLU A 38 -13.76 18.59 7.59
C GLU A 38 -14.40 18.09 6.29
N SER A 39 -15.17 18.93 5.60
CA SER A 39 -15.89 18.54 4.38
C SER A 39 -15.04 18.61 3.11
N GLN A 40 -13.82 19.14 3.22
CA GLN A 40 -12.87 19.30 2.11
C GLN A 40 -11.42 19.08 2.56
N ILE A 41 -10.68 18.26 1.81
CA ILE A 41 -9.25 17.98 2.02
C ILE A 41 -8.43 18.63 0.91
N ARG A 42 -7.45 19.46 1.26
CA ARG A 42 -6.52 20.06 0.29
C ARG A 42 -5.11 19.52 0.50
N ILE A 43 -4.50 19.02 -0.57
CA ILE A 43 -3.18 18.40 -0.56
C ILE A 43 -2.31 19.11 -1.57
N THR A 44 -1.16 19.63 -1.14
CA THR A 44 -0.15 20.18 -2.06
C THR A 44 1.03 19.23 -2.16
N LYS A 45 1.42 18.89 -3.39
CA LYS A 45 2.55 18.02 -3.72
C LYS A 45 3.55 18.74 -4.62
N ASN A 46 4.83 18.48 -4.38
CA ASN A 46 5.93 18.99 -5.22
C ASN A 46 6.28 18.07 -6.40
N LEU A 47 5.48 17.04 -6.67
CA LEU A 47 5.61 16.16 -7.84
C LEU A 47 4.23 15.88 -8.44
N ARG A 48 4.21 15.60 -9.75
CA ARG A 48 3.01 15.23 -10.49
C ARG A 48 2.27 14.05 -9.84
N VAL A 49 0.95 14.13 -9.76
CA VAL A 49 0.11 13.02 -9.31
C VAL A 49 0.19 11.88 -10.34
N CYS A 50 0.55 10.68 -9.88
CA CYS A 50 0.53 9.47 -10.71
C CYS A 50 -0.90 8.90 -10.86
N GLY A 51 -1.11 8.08 -11.88
CA GLY A 51 -2.42 7.46 -12.17
C GLY A 51 -3.04 6.75 -10.97
N ASP A 52 -2.25 5.99 -10.20
CA ASP A 52 -2.76 5.27 -9.03
C ASP A 52 -3.17 6.20 -7.88
N CYS A 53 -2.47 7.32 -7.68
CA CYS A 53 -2.88 8.34 -6.71
C CYS A 53 -4.16 9.05 -7.18
N HIS A 54 -4.30 9.26 -8.48
CA HIS A 54 -5.48 9.90 -9.08
C HIS A 54 -6.73 9.02 -8.95
N ILE A 55 -6.61 7.72 -9.27
CA ILE A 55 -7.69 6.74 -9.10
C ILE A 55 -8.05 6.58 -7.62
N ALA A 56 -7.05 6.53 -6.72
CA ALA A 56 -7.29 6.46 -5.29
C ALA A 56 -8.05 7.70 -4.79
N ALA A 57 -7.61 8.92 -5.12
CA ALA A 57 -8.28 10.16 -4.72
C ALA A 57 -9.73 10.23 -5.26
N LYS A 58 -9.96 9.81 -6.50
CA LYS A 58 -11.30 9.68 -7.10
C LYS A 58 -12.18 8.76 -6.24
N LEU A 59 -11.74 7.54 -5.96
CA LEU A 59 -12.55 6.57 -5.23
C LEU A 59 -12.76 6.98 -3.78
N ILE A 60 -11.73 7.54 -3.13
CA ILE A 60 -11.85 8.08 -1.78
C ILE A 60 -12.89 9.21 -1.76
N SER A 61 -12.85 10.15 -2.70
CA SER A 61 -13.85 11.25 -2.74
C SER A 61 -15.29 10.74 -2.83
N LYS A 62 -15.51 9.59 -3.49
CA LYS A 62 -16.82 8.96 -3.60
C LYS A 62 -17.23 8.22 -2.33
N ILE A 63 -16.32 7.45 -1.75
CA ILE A 63 -16.58 6.62 -0.56
C ILE A 63 -16.81 7.51 0.66
N VAL A 64 -16.04 8.59 0.74
CA VAL A 64 -16.01 9.51 1.87
C VAL A 64 -17.01 10.66 1.71
N GLU A 65 -17.55 10.86 0.50
CA GLU A 65 -18.42 12.01 0.19
C GLU A 65 -17.73 13.35 0.56
N CYS A 66 -16.41 13.42 0.35
CA CYS A 66 -15.56 14.56 0.68
C CYS A 66 -14.86 15.07 -0.58
N GLU A 67 -14.83 16.40 -0.76
CA GLU A 67 -14.07 16.99 -1.86
C GLU A 67 -12.57 16.93 -1.55
N ILE A 68 -11.79 16.29 -2.41
CA ILE A 68 -10.34 16.26 -2.32
C ILE A 68 -9.79 17.14 -3.42
N VAL A 69 -9.00 18.14 -3.04
CA VAL A 69 -8.29 19.01 -3.98
C VAL A 69 -6.80 18.73 -3.86
N VAL A 70 -6.20 18.16 -4.90
CA VAL A 70 -4.75 17.92 -4.96
C VAL A 70 -4.12 18.96 -5.89
N ARG A 71 -3.22 19.78 -5.37
CA ARG A 71 -2.32 20.61 -6.18
C ARG A 71 -1.02 19.84 -6.40
N ASP A 72 -0.64 19.61 -7.65
CA ASP A 72 0.72 19.20 -8.00
C ASP A 72 1.47 20.29 -8.76
N THR A 73 2.63 19.93 -9.34
CA THR A 73 3.46 20.84 -10.14
C THR A 73 2.80 21.27 -11.45
N ASN A 74 1.82 20.53 -11.96
CA ASN A 74 1.17 20.82 -13.23
C ASN A 74 -0.12 21.62 -13.03
N ARG A 75 -0.99 21.17 -12.11
CA ARG A 75 -2.35 21.71 -11.98
C ARG A 75 -3.00 21.38 -10.64
N PHE A 76 -4.18 21.94 -10.45
CA PHE A 76 -5.13 21.47 -9.44
C PHE A 76 -5.97 20.32 -10.01
N HIS A 77 -6.13 19.28 -9.20
CA HIS A 77 -6.99 18.13 -9.45
C HIS A 77 -8.10 18.18 -8.41
N HIS A 78 -9.34 18.36 -8.84
CA HIS A 78 -10.50 18.32 -7.94
C HIS A 78 -11.14 16.95 -8.06
N PHE A 79 -11.39 16.30 -6.93
CA PHE A 79 -12.07 15.01 -6.83
C PHE A 79 -13.31 15.19 -5.97
N LYS A 80 -14.49 14.91 -6.53
CA LYS A 80 -15.77 14.98 -5.80
C LYS A 80 -16.72 13.94 -6.37
N ASP A 81 -17.40 13.20 -5.51
CA ASP A 81 -18.41 12.19 -5.88
C ASP A 81 -17.89 11.13 -6.88
N GLY A 82 -16.58 10.87 -6.84
CA GLY A 82 -15.95 9.95 -7.78
C GLY A 82 -15.79 10.51 -9.20
N VAL A 83 -15.87 11.82 -9.40
CA VAL A 83 -15.55 12.52 -10.64
C VAL A 83 -14.30 13.37 -10.41
N PHE A 84 -13.53 13.62 -11.47
CA PHE A 84 -12.39 14.53 -11.41
C PHE A 84 -12.45 15.58 -12.52
N SER A 85 -11.94 16.78 -12.25
CA SER A 85 -11.98 17.92 -13.19
C SER A 85 -10.94 17.84 -14.31
N CYS A 86 -9.95 16.96 -14.15
CA CYS A 86 -8.74 16.87 -14.95
C CYS A 86 -8.80 15.65 -15.88
N GLY A 87 -9.49 15.78 -17.03
CA GLY A 87 -9.82 14.72 -18.01
C GLY A 87 -8.82 13.57 -18.22
N ASP A 88 -9.32 12.42 -18.70
CA ASP A 88 -8.70 11.08 -18.65
C ASP A 88 -7.16 11.08 -18.71
N TYR A 89 -6.58 10.74 -17.56
CA TYR A 89 -5.14 10.67 -17.33
C TYR A 89 -4.54 9.52 -18.16
N GLY A 90 -3.80 9.85 -19.21
CA GLY A 90 -2.97 8.88 -19.93
C GLY A 90 -1.81 8.34 -19.06
N PRO A 91 -1.26 7.15 -19.38
CA PRO A 91 -0.21 6.54 -18.59
C PRO A 91 1.07 7.36 -18.74
N ASP A 92 1.49 8.09 -17.71
CA ASP A 92 2.75 8.81 -17.74
C ASP A 92 3.73 8.39 -16.64
N ARG A 93 4.96 8.24 -17.11
CA ARG A 93 6.19 7.84 -16.44
C ARG A 93 6.81 9.08 -15.80
N SER A 94 6.66 9.27 -14.49
CA SER A 94 7.35 10.36 -13.79
C SER A 94 8.29 9.85 -12.70
N GLN A 95 9.49 10.42 -12.73
CA GLN A 95 10.70 10.13 -11.94
C GLN A 95 10.55 10.35 -10.42
N GLN A 96 11.50 9.75 -9.70
CA GLN A 96 11.51 9.45 -8.28
C GLN A 96 12.33 10.47 -7.49
N THR A 97 11.70 11.18 -6.55
CA THR A 97 12.37 11.91 -5.45
C THR A 97 11.46 11.97 -4.20
N SER A 98 12.06 12.09 -3.02
CA SER A 98 11.36 12.28 -1.74
C SER A 98 10.51 13.55 -1.79
N THR A 99 9.20 13.44 -1.50
CA THR A 99 8.23 14.54 -1.59
C THR A 99 7.76 14.99 -0.22
N SER A 100 7.82 16.30 0.05
CA SER A 100 7.03 16.93 1.09
C SER A 100 5.59 17.13 0.60
N VAL A 101 4.62 16.83 1.47
CA VAL A 101 3.19 17.00 1.21
C VAL A 101 2.59 17.82 2.35
N THR A 102 1.93 18.93 2.01
CA THR A 102 1.26 19.79 2.99
C THR A 102 -0.25 19.62 2.85
N VAL A 103 -0.92 19.33 3.97
CA VAL A 103 -2.38 19.16 4.04
C VAL A 103 -2.98 20.40 4.70
N THR A 104 -3.99 20.99 4.08
CA THR A 104 -4.77 22.11 4.64
C THR A 104 -6.24 21.71 4.65
N ILE A 105 -6.95 22.01 5.74
CA ILE A 105 -8.31 21.51 5.99
C ILE A 105 -9.26 22.67 6.32
N ALA A 106 -10.54 22.56 5.89
CA ALA A 106 -11.57 23.60 6.04
C ALA A 106 -12.96 23.03 6.40
N ALA A 107 -13.64 23.61 7.39
CA ALA A 107 -14.89 23.13 8.05
C ALA A 107 -16.21 23.66 7.48
N PRO A 108 -17.41 23.02 7.71
CA PRO A 108 -17.73 21.86 8.57
C PRO A 108 -18.68 20.75 7.98
N ALA A 109 -18.91 19.69 8.79
CA ALA A 109 -19.88 18.54 8.77
C ALA A 109 -19.32 17.14 8.40
N SER A 110 -19.66 16.10 9.19
CA SER A 110 -18.98 14.79 9.26
C SER A 110 -19.67 13.64 8.48
N PRO A 111 -19.11 13.20 7.32
CA PRO A 111 -19.53 12.00 6.56
C PRO A 111 -18.83 10.69 6.96
N TYR A 112 -17.97 10.67 8.00
CA TYR A 112 -16.99 9.60 8.22
C TYR A 112 -17.48 8.37 9.01
N ARG A 113 -18.72 8.33 9.49
CA ARG A 113 -19.21 7.27 10.39
C ARG A 113 -19.17 5.86 9.80
N SER A 114 -19.51 5.70 8.52
CA SER A 114 -19.52 4.40 7.85
C SER A 114 -18.10 3.83 7.64
N ILE A 115 -17.13 4.71 7.43
CA ILE A 115 -15.71 4.36 7.29
C ILE A 115 -15.13 3.99 8.64
N LEU A 116 -15.37 4.81 9.67
CA LEU A 116 -14.92 4.54 11.03
C LEU A 116 -15.49 3.21 11.53
N ALA A 117 -16.79 2.96 11.33
CA ALA A 117 -17.40 1.69 11.74
C ALA A 117 -16.78 0.46 11.03
N GLN A 118 -16.47 0.57 9.73
CA GLN A 118 -15.79 -0.52 8.99
C GLN A 118 -14.37 -0.73 9.48
N VAL A 119 -13.62 0.35 9.68
CA VAL A 119 -12.24 0.29 10.15
C VAL A 119 -12.17 -0.26 11.57
N GLU A 120 -13.03 0.20 12.49
CA GLU A 120 -13.14 -0.33 13.86
C GLU A 120 -13.51 -1.81 13.88
N ALA A 121 -14.45 -2.23 13.02
CA ALA A 121 -14.82 -3.64 12.91
C ALA A 121 -13.62 -4.49 12.44
N LEU A 122 -12.86 -4.01 11.45
CA LEU A 122 -11.67 -4.69 10.94
C LEU A 122 -10.57 -4.76 12.00
N THR A 123 -10.22 -3.62 12.62
CA THR A 123 -9.13 -3.56 13.60
C THR A 123 -9.45 -4.41 14.82
N LYS A 124 -10.70 -4.45 15.25
CA LYS A 124 -11.17 -5.33 16.34
C LYS A 124 -11.14 -6.80 15.94
N THR A 125 -11.68 -7.16 14.77
CA THR A 125 -11.80 -8.57 14.34
C THR A 125 -10.44 -9.20 14.08
N TRP A 126 -9.50 -8.42 13.53
CA TRP A 126 -8.17 -8.88 13.16
C TRP A 126 -7.11 -8.53 14.20
N GLU A 127 -7.51 -7.92 15.32
CA GLU A 127 -6.66 -7.54 16.45
C GLU A 127 -5.42 -6.76 16.00
N TYR A 128 -5.63 -5.72 15.19
CA TYR A 128 -4.54 -4.86 14.75
C TYR A 128 -4.07 -3.96 15.88
N THR A 129 -2.77 -3.76 15.95
CA THR A 129 -2.09 -2.99 16.98
C THR A 129 -1.08 -2.03 16.37
N SER A 130 -0.64 -1.04 17.12
CA SER A 130 0.38 -0.07 16.67
C SER A 130 1.74 -0.71 16.39
N VAL A 131 2.03 -1.90 16.94
CA VAL A 131 3.30 -2.62 16.69
C VAL A 131 3.29 -3.36 15.35
N ASP A 132 2.14 -3.46 14.69
CA ASP A 132 2.04 -4.16 13.43
C ASP A 132 2.71 -3.42 12.28
N ARG A 133 3.30 -4.19 11.38
CA ARG A 133 3.87 -3.70 10.12
C ARG A 133 3.26 -4.48 8.97
N PHE A 134 2.58 -3.76 8.07
CA PHE A 134 1.89 -4.29 6.92
C PHE A 134 2.75 -4.12 5.67
N LEU A 135 2.81 -5.15 4.83
CA LEU A 135 3.31 -5.00 3.46
C LEU A 135 2.13 -4.86 2.50
N HIS A 136 1.94 -3.68 1.94
CA HIS A 136 0.82 -3.35 1.08
C HIS A 136 1.22 -3.27 -0.40
N TYR A 137 0.60 -4.13 -1.20
CA TYR A 137 0.75 -4.22 -2.66
C TYR A 137 -0.61 -4.37 -3.37
N LEU A 138 -1.70 -4.25 -2.62
CA LEU A 138 -3.05 -4.38 -3.16
C LEU A 138 -3.48 -3.06 -3.81
N PRO A 139 -4.30 -3.08 -4.88
CA PRO A 139 -4.74 -1.84 -5.48
C PRO A 139 -5.67 -1.07 -4.54
N LEU A 140 -5.39 0.22 -4.33
CA LEU A 140 -6.24 1.10 -3.52
C LEU A 140 -7.61 1.39 -4.13
N HIS A 141 -7.83 1.00 -5.38
CA HIS A 141 -9.15 1.09 -5.98
C HIS A 141 -10.08 -0.06 -5.59
N HIS A 142 -9.59 -1.02 -4.81
CA HIS A 142 -10.35 -2.10 -4.23
C HIS A 142 -10.46 -1.95 -2.72
N VAL A 143 -11.60 -2.37 -2.18
CA VAL A 143 -11.91 -2.31 -0.74
C VAL A 143 -10.85 -2.98 0.13
N HIS A 144 -10.30 -4.12 -0.29
CA HIS A 144 -9.21 -4.81 0.43
C HIS A 144 -7.91 -3.98 0.47
N GLY A 145 -7.58 -3.27 -0.62
CA GLY A 145 -6.39 -2.43 -0.64
C GLY A 145 -6.54 -1.21 0.25
N ILE A 146 -7.70 -0.55 0.18
CA ILE A 146 -7.91 0.72 0.87
C ILE A 146 -8.30 0.58 2.33
N PHE A 147 -9.23 -0.32 2.67
CA PHE A 147 -9.67 -0.48 4.05
C PHE A 147 -8.73 -1.40 4.82
N ASN A 148 -8.60 -2.65 4.36
CA ASN A 148 -7.90 -3.67 5.11
C ASN A 148 -6.39 -3.41 5.24
N SER A 149 -5.79 -2.87 4.19
CA SER A 149 -4.33 -2.76 4.09
C SER A 149 -3.80 -1.35 4.29
N LEU A 150 -4.67 -0.36 4.42
CA LEU A 150 -4.28 1.04 4.56
C LEU A 150 -5.03 1.76 5.67
N PHE A 151 -6.36 1.88 5.60
CA PHE A 151 -7.11 2.65 6.61
C PHE A 151 -7.11 1.95 7.98
N ALA A 152 -7.36 0.64 8.01
CA ALA A 152 -7.40 -0.10 9.27
C ALA A 152 -6.05 -0.14 10.02
N PRO A 153 -4.92 -0.44 9.35
CA PRO A 153 -3.60 -0.35 9.99
C PRO A 153 -3.28 1.07 10.48
N LEU A 154 -3.53 2.10 9.66
CA LEU A 154 -3.22 3.48 10.05
C LEU A 154 -4.11 3.99 11.20
N TYR A 155 -5.35 3.52 11.29
CA TYR A 155 -6.27 3.87 12.38
C TYR A 155 -5.76 3.42 13.76
N VAL A 156 -5.13 2.24 13.86
CA VAL A 156 -4.51 1.77 15.12
C VAL A 156 -3.06 2.21 15.29
N GLY A 157 -2.52 3.00 14.37
CA GLY A 157 -1.14 3.49 14.41
C GLY A 157 -0.09 2.47 13.94
N SER A 158 -0.47 1.43 13.20
CA SER A 158 0.47 0.49 12.58
C SER A 158 1.31 1.16 11.50
N THR A 159 2.41 0.51 11.12
CA THR A 159 3.22 0.92 9.97
C THR A 159 2.75 0.20 8.70
N VAL A 160 2.66 0.94 7.58
CA VAL A 160 2.34 0.36 6.26
C VAL A 160 3.50 0.62 5.30
N GLU A 161 4.17 -0.46 4.89
CA GLU A 161 5.20 -0.44 3.85
C GLU A 161 4.56 -0.72 2.49
N PHE A 162 4.85 0.12 1.50
CA PHE A 162 4.29 -0.02 0.16
C PHE A 162 5.25 -0.77 -0.76
N LEU A 163 4.78 -1.86 -1.35
CA LEU A 163 5.38 -2.48 -2.52
C LEU A 163 4.57 -2.05 -3.76
N PRO A 164 5.19 -1.43 -4.80
CA PRO A 164 4.45 -0.78 -5.89
C PRO A 164 3.47 -1.70 -6.64
N LYS A 165 3.81 -2.98 -6.74
CA LYS A 165 2.98 -4.02 -7.36
C LYS A 165 3.25 -5.35 -6.69
N PHE A 166 2.29 -6.26 -6.77
CA PHE A 166 2.50 -7.63 -6.35
C PHE A 166 3.59 -8.29 -7.20
N SER A 167 4.66 -8.71 -6.54
CA SER A 167 5.73 -9.52 -7.13
C SER A 167 6.03 -10.67 -6.17
N VAL A 168 6.03 -11.89 -6.71
CA VAL A 168 6.34 -13.09 -5.92
C VAL A 168 7.79 -13.00 -5.42
N SER A 169 8.72 -12.64 -6.29
CA SER A 169 10.13 -12.49 -5.95
C SER A 169 10.35 -11.35 -4.95
N GLY A 170 9.70 -10.19 -5.17
CA GLY A 170 9.77 -9.04 -4.25
C GLY A 170 9.24 -9.35 -2.85
N ILE A 171 8.12 -10.04 -2.75
CA ILE A 171 7.53 -10.45 -1.46
C ILE A 171 8.46 -11.43 -0.73
N TRP A 172 8.95 -12.45 -1.42
CA TRP A 172 9.84 -13.43 -0.78
C TRP A 172 11.20 -12.84 -0.41
N LYS A 173 11.70 -11.85 -1.16
CA LYS A 173 12.87 -11.07 -0.78
C LYS A 173 12.61 -10.28 0.52
N ARG A 174 11.57 -9.45 0.55
CA ARG A 174 11.23 -8.64 1.73
C ARG A 174 10.92 -9.50 2.96
N ARG A 175 10.39 -10.70 2.72
CA ARG A 175 10.15 -11.70 3.76
C ARG A 175 11.46 -12.20 4.41
N ARG A 176 12.47 -12.53 3.61
CA ARG A 176 13.79 -12.92 4.12
C ARG A 176 14.49 -11.77 4.86
N GLU A 177 14.25 -10.52 4.46
CA GLU A 177 14.74 -9.35 5.20
C GLU A 177 14.06 -9.20 6.56
N SER A 178 12.77 -9.54 6.67
CA SER A 178 12.04 -9.54 7.95
C SER A 178 12.50 -10.65 8.89
N TYR A 179 12.81 -11.82 8.34
CA TYR A 179 13.19 -13.02 9.08
C TYR A 179 14.41 -13.65 8.40
N PRO A 180 15.62 -13.15 8.65
CA PRO A 180 16.84 -13.58 7.97
C PRO A 180 17.40 -14.92 8.46
N THR A 181 17.06 -15.32 9.70
CA THR A 181 17.42 -16.62 10.28
C THR A 181 16.28 -17.14 11.15
N GLU A 182 16.26 -18.45 11.41
CA GLU A 182 15.23 -19.07 12.25
C GLU A 182 15.29 -18.53 13.69
N GLY A 183 14.13 -18.15 14.23
CA GLY A 183 14.02 -17.61 15.59
C GLY A 183 14.46 -16.16 15.74
N TYR A 184 14.92 -15.50 14.66
CA TYR A 184 15.28 -14.09 14.68
C TYR A 184 14.30 -13.26 13.85
N GLU A 185 13.84 -12.16 14.45
CA GLU A 185 12.97 -11.17 13.84
C GLU A 185 13.71 -9.85 13.77
N ALA A 186 13.77 -9.25 12.59
CA ALA A 186 14.34 -7.92 12.43
C ALA A 186 13.41 -6.87 13.05
N ASP A 187 13.96 -5.76 13.54
CA ASP A 187 13.17 -4.67 14.15
C ASP A 187 12.07 -4.11 13.21
N GLU A 188 12.27 -4.22 11.90
CA GLU A 188 11.33 -3.77 10.87
C GLU A 188 10.58 -4.92 10.19
N ALA A 189 10.46 -6.08 10.84
CA ALA A 189 9.81 -7.25 10.27
C ALA A 189 8.33 -7.00 9.95
N ILE A 190 7.88 -7.52 8.80
CA ILE A 190 6.48 -7.49 8.39
C ILE A 190 5.70 -8.56 9.15
N THR A 191 4.71 -8.13 9.93
CA THR A 191 3.87 -8.99 10.79
C THR A 191 2.55 -9.38 10.14
N VAL A 192 2.02 -8.55 9.22
CA VAL A 192 0.73 -8.79 8.56
C VAL A 192 0.85 -8.75 7.04
N PHE A 193 0.27 -9.77 6.39
CA PHE A 193 0.15 -9.87 4.94
C PHE A 193 -1.31 -9.91 4.52
N THR A 194 -1.73 -8.87 3.79
CA THR A 194 -3.05 -8.79 3.18
C THR A 194 -2.99 -9.25 1.72
N GLY A 195 -3.85 -10.17 1.32
CA GLY A 195 -3.79 -10.73 -0.04
C GLY A 195 -5.05 -11.46 -0.42
N VAL A 196 -5.35 -11.50 -1.71
CA VAL A 196 -6.48 -12.27 -2.23
C VAL A 196 -6.07 -13.72 -2.53
N PRO A 197 -7.00 -14.71 -2.58
CA PRO A 197 -6.67 -16.13 -2.71
C PRO A 197 -5.65 -16.47 -3.81
N ILE A 198 -5.78 -15.86 -4.99
CA ILE A 198 -4.87 -16.08 -6.12
C ILE A 198 -3.42 -15.68 -5.79
N MET A 199 -3.20 -14.66 -4.97
CA MET A 199 -1.86 -14.23 -4.56
C MET A 199 -1.18 -15.29 -3.69
N TYR A 200 -1.91 -15.88 -2.74
CA TYR A 200 -1.36 -16.96 -1.92
C TYR A 200 -0.97 -18.18 -2.75
N THR A 201 -1.80 -18.58 -3.72
CA THR A 201 -1.44 -19.69 -4.62
C THR A 201 -0.19 -19.39 -5.44
N ARG A 202 -0.01 -18.15 -5.90
CA ARG A 202 1.20 -17.71 -6.61
C ARG A 202 2.43 -17.71 -5.69
N LEU A 203 2.28 -17.27 -4.44
CA LEU A 203 3.37 -17.28 -3.46
C LEU A 203 3.83 -18.70 -3.13
N ILE A 204 2.88 -19.63 -2.91
CA ILE A 204 3.18 -21.05 -2.64
C ILE A 204 3.90 -21.69 -3.84
N ARG A 205 3.39 -21.49 -5.06
CA ARG A 205 4.06 -21.98 -6.28
C ARG A 205 5.46 -21.39 -6.43
N GLY A 206 5.60 -20.09 -6.18
CA GLY A 206 6.89 -19.41 -6.20
C GLY A 206 7.87 -20.00 -5.18
N TYR A 207 7.40 -20.28 -3.97
CA TYR A 207 8.22 -20.91 -2.92
C TYR A 207 8.77 -22.27 -3.38
N HIS A 208 7.92 -23.14 -3.94
CA HIS A 208 8.37 -24.45 -4.42
C HIS A 208 9.33 -24.37 -5.61
N ALA A 209 9.25 -23.30 -6.40
CA ALA A 209 10.14 -23.06 -7.55
C ALA A 209 11.47 -22.40 -7.16
N MET A 210 11.66 -21.96 -5.91
CA MET A 210 12.90 -21.33 -5.45
C MET A 210 14.01 -22.34 -5.14
N ASP A 211 15.25 -21.88 -5.27
CA ASP A 211 16.43 -22.64 -4.89
C ASP A 211 16.33 -23.15 -3.44
N PRO A 212 16.74 -24.41 -3.16
CA PRO A 212 16.69 -24.99 -1.82
C PRO A 212 17.31 -24.11 -0.74
N GLU A 213 18.42 -23.44 -1.03
CA GLU A 213 19.11 -22.56 -0.08
C GLU A 213 18.27 -21.33 0.31
N LEU A 214 17.46 -20.82 -0.61
CA LEU A 214 16.56 -19.68 -0.37
C LEU A 214 15.25 -20.07 0.33
N ARG A 215 14.97 -21.38 0.43
CA ARG A 215 13.74 -21.96 1.03
C ARG A 215 13.84 -22.23 2.52
N ALA A 216 15.05 -22.31 3.09
CA ALA A 216 15.27 -22.68 4.49
C ALA A 216 14.78 -21.61 5.48
N THR A 217 14.98 -20.33 5.17
CA THR A 217 14.61 -19.20 6.03
C THR A 217 13.10 -18.85 6.07
N PRO A 218 12.35 -18.91 4.95
CA PRO A 218 10.96 -18.47 4.95
C PRO A 218 9.96 -19.45 5.60
N ALA A 219 10.31 -20.73 5.76
CA ALA A 219 9.36 -21.76 6.23
C ALA A 219 9.10 -21.71 7.75
N SER A 220 10.11 -21.46 8.57
CA SER A 220 9.98 -21.37 10.04
C SER A 220 9.31 -20.07 10.47
N SER A 221 9.52 -18.99 9.73
CA SER A 221 8.96 -17.66 10.03
C SER A 221 7.45 -17.57 9.78
N ALA A 222 6.87 -18.42 8.91
CA ALA A 222 5.45 -18.38 8.55
C ALA A 222 4.51 -18.50 9.76
N ARG A 223 4.98 -19.04 10.89
CA ARG A 223 4.23 -19.15 12.15
C ARG A 223 3.88 -17.80 12.77
N ASN A 224 4.71 -16.78 12.56
CA ASN A 224 4.51 -15.44 13.14
C ASN A 224 3.73 -14.51 12.19
N LEU A 225 3.36 -14.99 10.99
CA LEU A 225 2.75 -14.17 9.97
C LEU A 225 1.23 -14.28 10.02
N ARG A 226 0.56 -13.15 10.20
CA ARG A 226 -0.90 -13.08 10.09
C ARG A 226 -1.29 -12.87 8.64
N LEU A 227 -2.03 -13.84 8.09
CA LEU A 227 -2.56 -13.80 6.74
C LEU A 227 -4.01 -13.33 6.77
N MET A 228 -4.31 -12.34 5.93
CA MET A 228 -5.64 -11.76 5.83
C MET A 228 -6.16 -11.77 4.38
N MET A 229 -7.35 -12.33 4.18
CA MET A 229 -8.10 -12.29 2.91
C MET A 229 -8.92 -11.02 2.74
#